data_AF-A0A397FVR9-F1
#
_entry.id   AF-A0A397FVR9-F1
#
_cell.length_a   1.000
_cell.length_b   1.000
_cell.length_c   1.000
_cell.angle_alpha   90.00
_cell.angle_beta   90.00
_cell.angle_gamma   90.00
#
_symmetry.space_group_name_H-M   'P 1'
#
loop_
_entity.id
_entity.type
_entity.pdbx_description
1 polymer ?
#
loop_
_entity_poly.entity_id
_entity_poly.type
_entity_poly.pdbx_seq_one_letter_code
_entity_poly.pdbx_strand_id
1 'polypeptide(L)'
;MVNAQEWLDRNYPKEERNSTKELFVNEVNFTDTLDLSDFVNLEELYCYDNQLLTNLNLDNCTKLKKIRCPCNQLNNLDLTNCSKLEKLECFYDNYLQDLKLPAQAEQLTYLDIRNNNLSERDLSMFSHLINLESLFVNDNRFVGSLKPLQNLTKLEDLDISNTDIDSGVEYLSDSVESFRFSADERKDARCQVFFNFFPNEKGIIEVDEDDRIIDFPQKLQAYKQKIAKEKARELLKEELQEKDQQIQELKIQLEQTQKENKELKQQLTITQTENQSLLNLYNNLWEQINNSEIIQEAKILQPTYGTPGPSKK
;
A
#
# COMPACT_ATOMS: atom_id res chain seq x y z
N MET A 1 -25.18 -33.70 28.89
CA MET A 1 -24.69 -34.41 27.69
C MET A 1 -25.90 -34.96 26.96
N VAL A 2 -26.13 -34.47 25.75
CA VAL A 2 -27.32 -34.76 24.94
C VAL A 2 -26.86 -35.10 23.53
N ASN A 3 -27.39 -36.16 22.93
CA ASN A 3 -27.19 -36.41 21.50
C ASN A 3 -27.95 -35.36 20.69
N ALA A 4 -27.26 -34.62 19.83
CA ALA A 4 -27.82 -33.49 19.10
C ALA A 4 -28.96 -33.92 18.17
N GLN A 5 -28.79 -35.01 17.43
CA GLN A 5 -29.80 -35.44 16.47
C GLN A 5 -31.04 -36.02 17.14
N GLU A 6 -30.89 -36.80 18.21
CA GLU A 6 -32.04 -37.30 18.99
C GLU A 6 -32.83 -36.15 19.62
N TRP A 7 -32.13 -35.12 20.11
CA TRP A 7 -32.79 -33.93 20.65
C TRP A 7 -33.52 -33.15 19.56
N LEU A 8 -32.90 -32.97 18.38
CA LEU A 8 -33.55 -32.35 17.23
C LEU A 8 -34.77 -33.15 16.79
N ASP A 9 -34.69 -34.48 16.70
CA ASP A 9 -35.83 -35.32 16.29
C ASP A 9 -37.00 -35.22 17.28
N ARG A 10 -36.71 -35.06 18.57
CA ARG A 10 -37.72 -34.91 19.62
C ARG A 10 -38.36 -33.52 19.67
N ASN A 11 -37.58 -32.46 19.48
CA ASN A 11 -38.03 -31.07 19.67
C ASN A 11 -38.40 -30.37 18.35
N TYR A 12 -37.84 -30.83 17.23
CA TYR A 12 -38.08 -30.33 15.88
C TYR A 12 -38.27 -31.52 14.92
N PRO A 13 -39.45 -32.16 14.93
CA PRO A 13 -39.77 -33.26 14.01
C PRO A 13 -39.52 -32.85 12.55
N LYS A 14 -39.14 -33.81 11.69
CA LYS A 14 -38.73 -33.54 10.31
C LYS A 14 -39.73 -32.69 9.50
N GLU A 15 -41.02 -32.85 9.76
CA GLU A 15 -42.09 -32.10 9.07
C GLU A 15 -42.06 -30.60 9.37
N GLU A 16 -41.51 -30.20 10.53
CA GLU A 16 -41.48 -28.81 10.98
C GLU A 16 -40.20 -28.08 10.53
N ARG A 17 -39.08 -28.79 10.38
CA ARG A 17 -37.74 -28.23 10.07
C ARG A 17 -37.71 -27.37 8.83
N ASN A 18 -38.46 -27.77 7.79
CA ASN A 18 -38.55 -27.01 6.55
C ASN A 18 -39.28 -25.65 6.73
N SER A 19 -40.12 -25.50 7.75
CA SER A 19 -40.80 -24.23 8.05
C SER A 19 -40.05 -23.37 9.06
N THR A 20 -39.10 -23.94 9.78
CA THR A 20 -38.31 -23.26 10.81
C THR A 20 -37.37 -22.22 10.17
N LYS A 21 -37.51 -20.97 10.62
CA LYS A 21 -36.66 -19.84 10.23
C LYS A 21 -35.66 -19.43 11.29
N GLU A 22 -35.99 -19.68 12.55
CA GLU A 22 -35.18 -19.34 13.71
C GLU A 22 -35.04 -20.59 14.56
N LEU A 23 -33.81 -20.93 14.95
CA LEU A 23 -33.52 -22.10 15.76
C LEU A 23 -32.73 -21.69 17.01
N PHE A 24 -33.30 -22.00 18.17
CA PHE A 24 -32.71 -21.77 19.48
C PHE A 24 -32.37 -23.11 20.12
N VAL A 25 -31.08 -23.38 20.27
CA VAL A 25 -30.54 -24.62 20.84
C VAL A 25 -29.39 -24.34 21.80
N ASN A 26 -29.54 -23.26 22.57
CA ASN A 26 -28.55 -22.81 23.54
C ASN A 26 -28.54 -23.71 24.79
N GLU A 27 -27.39 -23.88 25.43
CA GLU A 27 -27.23 -24.54 26.74
C GLU A 27 -27.74 -26.00 26.81
N VAL A 28 -27.90 -26.68 25.67
CA VAL A 28 -28.39 -28.07 25.62
C VAL A 28 -27.29 -29.07 26.00
N ASN A 29 -26.02 -28.67 25.89
CA ASN A 29 -24.83 -29.50 26.11
C ASN A 29 -24.76 -30.70 25.16
N PHE A 30 -24.88 -30.41 23.85
CA PHE A 30 -24.67 -31.38 22.78
C PHE A 30 -23.25 -31.96 22.82
N THR A 31 -23.12 -33.26 22.61
CA THR A 31 -21.84 -33.98 22.68
C THR A 31 -21.25 -34.37 21.33
N ASP A 32 -22.01 -34.21 20.27
CA ASP A 32 -21.72 -34.66 18.91
C ASP A 32 -22.02 -33.54 17.90
N THR A 33 -22.05 -33.88 16.61
CA THR A 33 -22.34 -32.91 15.53
C THR A 33 -23.81 -32.50 15.57
N LEU A 34 -24.07 -31.19 15.55
CA LEU A 34 -25.42 -30.67 15.30
C LEU A 34 -25.64 -30.58 13.78
N ASP A 35 -26.42 -31.51 13.25
CA ASP A 35 -26.76 -31.55 11.82
C ASP A 35 -28.04 -30.76 11.52
N LEU A 36 -27.87 -29.61 10.84
CA LEU A 36 -28.97 -28.73 10.47
C LEU A 36 -29.31 -28.80 8.98
N SER A 37 -28.83 -29.80 8.25
CA SER A 37 -29.05 -29.94 6.80
C SER A 37 -30.51 -30.06 6.37
N ASP A 38 -31.42 -30.45 7.28
CA ASP A 38 -32.87 -30.49 7.06
C ASP A 38 -33.56 -29.10 7.23
N PHE A 39 -32.87 -28.12 7.81
CA PHE A 39 -33.40 -26.78 8.10
C PHE A 39 -33.16 -25.81 6.93
N VAL A 40 -33.59 -26.19 5.73
CA VAL A 40 -33.29 -25.49 4.46
C VAL A 40 -33.80 -24.03 4.37
N ASN A 41 -34.72 -23.64 5.26
CA ASN A 41 -35.27 -22.29 5.34
C ASN A 41 -34.78 -21.50 6.57
N LEU A 42 -33.78 -22.02 7.30
CA LEU A 42 -33.21 -21.36 8.46
C LEU A 42 -32.56 -20.03 8.07
N GLU A 43 -32.97 -18.97 8.75
CA GLU A 43 -32.46 -17.60 8.60
C GLU A 43 -31.60 -17.20 9.81
N GLU A 44 -31.92 -17.67 11.02
CA GLU A 44 -31.17 -17.34 12.25
C GLU A 44 -30.90 -18.58 13.11
N LEU A 45 -29.64 -18.75 13.53
CA LEU A 45 -29.20 -19.82 14.40
C LEU A 45 -28.59 -19.26 15.70
N TYR A 46 -29.14 -19.70 16.83
CA TYR A 46 -28.62 -19.45 18.16
C TYR A 46 -28.26 -20.80 18.81
N CYS A 47 -26.98 -21.07 18.94
CA CYS A 47 -26.46 -22.32 19.51
C CYS A 47 -25.28 -22.09 20.47
N TYR A 48 -25.41 -21.08 21.34
CA TYR A 48 -24.36 -20.75 22.31
C TYR A 48 -24.38 -21.66 23.55
N ASP A 49 -23.25 -21.72 24.26
CA ASP A 49 -23.08 -22.47 25.51
C ASP A 49 -23.37 -23.99 25.38
N ASN A 50 -23.07 -24.61 24.24
CA ASN A 50 -22.99 -26.08 24.14
C ASN A 50 -21.52 -26.52 24.27
N GLN A 51 -21.01 -26.51 25.50
CA GLN A 51 -19.59 -26.69 25.86
C GLN A 51 -18.92 -28.00 25.41
N LEU A 52 -19.61 -28.90 24.71
CA LEU A 52 -19.10 -30.15 24.16
C LEU A 52 -19.39 -30.30 22.65
N LEU A 53 -20.01 -29.29 22.02
CA LEU A 53 -20.36 -29.27 20.61
C LEU A 53 -19.12 -28.98 19.78
N THR A 54 -18.71 -29.96 18.98
CA THR A 54 -17.46 -29.89 18.21
C THR A 54 -17.64 -29.58 16.73
N ASN A 55 -18.87 -29.69 16.21
CA ASN A 55 -19.16 -29.50 14.79
C ASN A 55 -20.60 -29.02 14.54
N LEU A 56 -20.76 -28.12 13.57
CA LEU A 56 -22.04 -27.65 13.01
C LEU A 56 -22.08 -28.02 11.53
N ASN A 57 -23.07 -28.80 11.11
CA ASN A 57 -23.34 -29.00 9.69
C ASN A 57 -24.41 -28.00 9.21
N LEU A 58 -24.00 -27.06 8.37
CA LEU A 58 -24.83 -25.98 7.83
C LEU A 58 -24.96 -26.03 6.29
N ASP A 59 -24.60 -27.16 5.66
CA ASP A 59 -24.41 -27.27 4.21
C ASP A 59 -25.61 -26.78 3.38
N ASN A 60 -26.83 -27.09 3.83
CA ASN A 60 -28.08 -26.73 3.14
C ASN A 60 -28.74 -25.46 3.68
N CYS A 61 -28.16 -24.80 4.67
CA CYS A 61 -28.73 -23.62 5.32
C CYS A 61 -28.44 -22.33 4.53
N THR A 62 -28.71 -22.33 3.22
CA THR A 62 -28.30 -21.27 2.29
C THR A 62 -28.98 -19.91 2.53
N LYS A 63 -30.00 -19.87 3.40
CA LYS A 63 -30.75 -18.66 3.77
C LYS A 63 -30.28 -18.04 5.08
N LEU A 64 -29.28 -18.62 5.75
CA LEU A 64 -28.74 -18.09 7.00
C LEU A 64 -28.25 -16.66 6.81
N LYS A 65 -28.74 -15.80 7.71
CA LYS A 65 -28.38 -14.39 7.85
C LYS A 65 -27.60 -14.16 9.14
N LYS A 66 -27.94 -14.87 10.22
CA LYS A 66 -27.31 -14.67 11.53
C LYS A 66 -26.94 -16.00 12.14
N ILE A 67 -25.71 -16.09 12.62
CA ILE A 67 -25.20 -17.24 13.37
C ILE A 67 -24.58 -16.70 14.66
N ARG A 68 -25.11 -17.14 15.80
CA ARG A 68 -24.54 -16.91 17.13
C ARG A 68 -24.20 -18.25 17.77
N CYS A 69 -22.92 -18.55 17.84
CA CYS A 69 -22.37 -19.80 18.35
C CYS A 69 -21.15 -19.64 19.30
N PRO A 70 -21.09 -18.63 20.19
CA PRO A 70 -20.04 -18.55 21.20
C PRO A 70 -20.11 -19.70 22.22
N CYS A 71 -18.99 -19.97 22.89
CA CYS A 71 -18.89 -20.93 23.98
C CYS A 71 -19.28 -22.38 23.61
N ASN A 72 -18.57 -22.95 22.64
CA ASN A 72 -18.74 -24.34 22.20
C ASN A 72 -17.39 -25.08 22.27
N GLN A 73 -17.11 -25.99 21.34
CA GLN A 73 -15.77 -26.56 21.11
C GLN A 73 -15.54 -26.74 19.60
N LEU A 74 -16.10 -25.83 18.78
CA LEU A 74 -16.01 -25.94 17.33
C LEU A 74 -14.55 -25.84 16.91
N ASN A 75 -14.08 -26.81 16.12
CA ASN A 75 -12.70 -26.82 15.60
C ASN A 75 -12.63 -26.28 14.16
N ASN A 76 -13.76 -26.29 13.46
CA ASN A 76 -13.92 -25.76 12.11
C ASN A 76 -15.36 -25.26 11.94
N LEU A 77 -15.53 -24.30 11.02
CA LEU A 77 -16.84 -23.81 10.63
C LEU A 77 -16.83 -23.52 9.12
N ASP A 78 -17.64 -24.27 8.37
CA ASP A 78 -17.78 -24.09 6.93
C ASP A 78 -19.07 -23.33 6.61
N LEU A 79 -18.94 -22.08 6.18
CA LEU A 79 -20.05 -21.20 5.80
C LEU A 79 -20.06 -20.94 4.29
N THR A 80 -19.38 -21.75 3.48
CA THR A 80 -19.22 -21.51 2.03
C THR A 80 -20.56 -21.30 1.32
N ASN A 81 -21.63 -21.99 1.77
CA ASN A 81 -22.97 -21.91 1.18
C ASN A 81 -23.87 -20.80 1.78
N CYS A 82 -23.42 -20.10 2.81
CA CYS A 82 -24.20 -19.08 3.53
C CYS A 82 -24.09 -17.69 2.87
N SER A 83 -24.35 -17.57 1.56
CA SER A 83 -24.22 -16.32 0.80
C SER A 83 -25.12 -15.15 1.26
N LYS A 84 -26.06 -15.40 2.17
CA LYS A 84 -26.95 -14.39 2.76
C LYS A 84 -26.51 -13.96 4.16
N LEU A 85 -25.35 -14.42 4.64
CA LEU A 85 -24.87 -14.12 5.98
C LEU A 85 -24.64 -12.62 6.15
N GLU A 86 -25.29 -12.06 7.16
CA GLU A 86 -25.22 -10.67 7.57
C GLU A 86 -24.37 -10.49 8.84
N LYS A 87 -24.46 -11.46 9.77
CA LYS A 87 -23.74 -11.43 11.05
C LYS A 87 -23.23 -12.81 11.45
N LEU A 88 -21.96 -12.87 11.85
CA LEU A 88 -21.35 -14.03 12.49
C LEU A 88 -20.78 -13.65 13.85
N GLU A 89 -21.26 -14.34 14.87
CA GLU A 89 -20.74 -14.28 16.24
C GLU A 89 -20.30 -15.70 16.63
N CYS A 90 -19.01 -15.96 16.49
CA CYS A 90 -18.37 -17.24 16.82
C CYS A 90 -17.15 -16.99 17.70
N PHE A 91 -17.36 -16.25 18.79
CA PHE A 91 -16.30 -15.80 19.69
C PHE A 91 -16.32 -16.58 21.01
N TYR A 92 -15.22 -16.54 21.76
CA TYR A 92 -15.02 -17.22 23.06
C TYR A 92 -15.22 -18.73 23.05
N ASP A 93 -14.31 -19.42 23.74
CA ASP A 93 -14.40 -20.84 24.05
C ASP A 93 -14.82 -21.65 22.81
N ASN A 94 -14.24 -21.32 21.66
CA ASN A 94 -14.24 -22.14 20.47
C ASN A 94 -12.77 -22.39 20.12
N TYR A 95 -12.50 -23.44 19.35
CA TYR A 95 -11.14 -23.84 18.99
C TYR A 95 -10.96 -23.81 17.47
N LEU A 96 -11.62 -22.87 16.78
CA LEU A 96 -11.62 -22.80 15.32
C LEU A 96 -10.19 -22.70 14.81
N GLN A 97 -9.71 -23.71 14.10
CA GLN A 97 -8.42 -23.68 13.41
C GLN A 97 -8.57 -23.23 11.96
N ASP A 98 -9.76 -23.42 11.39
CA ASP A 98 -10.15 -22.96 10.07
C ASP A 98 -11.60 -22.44 10.06
N LEU A 99 -11.83 -21.44 9.22
CA LEU A 99 -13.12 -20.80 8.99
C LEU A 99 -13.24 -20.53 7.50
N LYS A 100 -14.26 -21.09 6.86
CA LYS A 100 -14.57 -20.79 5.47
C LYS A 100 -15.75 -19.85 5.39
N LEU A 101 -15.51 -18.66 4.86
CA LEU A 101 -16.55 -17.67 4.61
C LEU A 101 -17.12 -17.84 3.20
N PRO A 102 -18.37 -17.39 2.95
CA PRO A 102 -18.92 -17.36 1.60
C PRO A 102 -18.05 -16.54 0.65
N ALA A 103 -17.88 -17.01 -0.59
CA ALA A 103 -17.18 -16.25 -1.63
C ALA A 103 -17.95 -14.96 -2.00
N GLN A 104 -19.29 -15.03 -1.99
CA GLN A 104 -20.18 -13.89 -2.12
C GLN A 104 -20.78 -13.54 -0.75
N ALA A 105 -20.04 -12.74 0.02
CA ALA A 105 -20.43 -12.29 1.36
C ALA A 105 -20.80 -10.79 1.37
N GLU A 106 -21.50 -10.32 0.34
CA GLU A 106 -21.85 -8.90 0.16
C GLU A 106 -22.72 -8.34 1.28
N GLN A 107 -23.45 -9.21 2.00
CA GLN A 107 -24.34 -8.80 3.08
C GLN A 107 -23.66 -8.80 4.47
N LEU A 108 -22.45 -9.36 4.58
CA LEU A 108 -21.78 -9.53 5.87
C LEU A 108 -21.29 -8.17 6.37
N THR A 109 -21.90 -7.67 7.44
CA THR A 109 -21.51 -6.40 8.07
C THR A 109 -20.83 -6.59 9.42
N TYR A 110 -21.05 -7.73 10.09
CA TYR A 110 -20.49 -7.99 11.41
C TYR A 110 -19.82 -9.36 11.49
N LEU A 111 -18.54 -9.38 11.88
CA LEU A 111 -17.75 -10.58 12.05
C LEU A 111 -16.98 -10.54 13.38
N ASP A 112 -17.43 -11.33 14.35
CA ASP A 112 -16.74 -11.56 15.62
C ASP A 112 -16.29 -13.02 15.72
N ILE A 113 -14.97 -13.22 15.64
CA ILE A 113 -14.30 -14.52 15.74
C ILE A 113 -13.19 -14.48 16.79
N ARG A 114 -13.25 -13.52 17.72
CA ARG A 114 -12.22 -13.36 18.74
C ARG A 114 -12.15 -14.56 19.68
N ASN A 115 -10.98 -14.77 20.26
CA ASN A 115 -10.72 -15.87 21.19
C ASN A 115 -11.09 -17.24 20.57
N ASN A 116 -10.36 -17.54 19.51
CA ASN A 116 -10.36 -18.82 18.80
C ASN A 116 -8.89 -19.28 18.62
N ASN A 117 -8.68 -20.37 17.90
CA ASN A 117 -7.33 -20.89 17.63
C ASN A 117 -7.00 -20.88 16.14
N LEU A 118 -7.41 -19.82 15.43
CA LEU A 118 -7.19 -19.75 13.98
C LEU A 118 -5.70 -19.79 13.70
N SER A 119 -5.31 -20.70 12.81
CA SER A 119 -3.90 -20.95 12.48
C SER A 119 -3.22 -19.68 11.96
N GLU A 120 -1.90 -19.62 12.11
CA GLU A 120 -1.11 -18.48 11.66
C GLU A 120 -1.40 -18.12 10.19
N ARG A 121 -1.94 -16.92 9.96
CA ARG A 121 -2.32 -16.43 8.63
C ARG A 121 -2.47 -14.91 8.60
N ASP A 122 -2.40 -14.32 7.42
CA ASP A 122 -2.68 -12.89 7.25
C ASP A 122 -4.20 -12.62 7.16
N LEU A 123 -4.56 -11.34 7.03
CA LEU A 123 -5.95 -10.88 6.93
C LEU A 123 -6.55 -10.99 5.52
N SER A 124 -5.90 -11.67 4.56
CA SER A 124 -6.36 -11.72 3.16
C SER A 124 -7.74 -12.35 2.99
N MET A 125 -8.13 -13.26 3.89
CA MET A 125 -9.45 -13.90 3.91
C MET A 125 -10.61 -12.92 4.14
N PHE A 126 -10.35 -11.69 4.57
CA PHE A 126 -11.36 -10.64 4.78
C PHE A 126 -11.40 -9.62 3.65
N SER A 127 -10.46 -9.65 2.70
CA SER A 127 -10.27 -8.60 1.69
C SER A 127 -11.45 -8.42 0.73
N HIS A 128 -12.32 -9.43 0.57
CA HIS A 128 -13.52 -9.37 -0.26
C HIS A 128 -14.77 -8.90 0.51
N LEU A 129 -14.70 -8.72 1.82
CA LEU A 129 -15.82 -8.32 2.68
C LEU A 129 -16.05 -6.80 2.65
N ILE A 130 -16.23 -6.22 1.46
CA ILE A 130 -16.23 -4.76 1.25
C ILE A 130 -17.34 -3.99 2.01
N ASN A 131 -18.36 -4.69 2.50
CA ASN A 131 -19.46 -4.13 3.28
C ASN A 131 -19.31 -4.36 4.79
N LEU A 132 -18.19 -4.92 5.25
CA LEU A 132 -17.96 -5.19 6.66
C LEU A 132 -17.82 -3.86 7.44
N GLU A 133 -18.56 -3.76 8.52
CA GLU A 133 -18.63 -2.60 9.43
C GLU A 133 -17.87 -2.89 10.74
N SER A 134 -17.88 -4.14 11.21
CA SER A 134 -17.14 -4.54 12.42
C SER A 134 -16.37 -5.84 12.24
N LEU A 135 -15.10 -5.83 12.63
CA LEU A 135 -14.18 -6.97 12.55
C LEU A 135 -13.44 -7.16 13.88
N PHE A 136 -13.75 -8.24 14.59
CA PHE A 136 -13.07 -8.63 15.83
C PHE A 136 -12.32 -9.93 15.62
N VAL A 137 -10.99 -9.82 15.55
CA VAL A 137 -10.07 -10.94 15.28
C VAL A 137 -9.08 -11.17 16.42
N ASN A 138 -9.24 -10.42 17.52
CA ASN A 138 -8.35 -10.49 18.66
C ASN A 138 -8.27 -11.90 19.25
N ASP A 139 -7.17 -12.17 19.96
CA ASP A 139 -6.94 -13.47 20.60
C ASP A 139 -6.96 -14.64 19.59
N ASN A 140 -6.38 -14.42 18.42
CA ASN A 140 -6.07 -15.42 17.39
C ASN A 140 -4.61 -15.24 16.92
N ARG A 141 -4.13 -16.09 15.99
CA ARG A 141 -2.75 -16.04 15.45
C ARG A 141 -2.63 -15.28 14.12
N PHE A 142 -3.39 -14.20 13.93
CA PHE A 142 -3.23 -13.38 12.72
C PHE A 142 -1.85 -12.67 12.71
N VAL A 143 -1.18 -12.65 11.56
CA VAL A 143 0.16 -12.09 11.36
C VAL A 143 0.19 -11.04 10.25
N GLY A 144 1.26 -10.26 10.21
CA GLY A 144 1.60 -9.42 9.06
C GLY A 144 1.01 -8.01 9.16
N SER A 145 0.35 -7.54 8.10
CA SER A 145 -0.08 -6.15 8.00
C SER A 145 -1.60 -5.99 7.88
N LEU A 146 -2.10 -4.80 8.18
CA LEU A 146 -3.49 -4.38 7.96
C LEU A 146 -3.84 -4.09 6.48
N LYS A 147 -2.85 -4.14 5.58
CA LYS A 147 -3.04 -3.87 4.15
C LYS A 147 -4.18 -4.67 3.48
N PRO A 148 -4.43 -5.95 3.80
CA PRO A 148 -5.55 -6.68 3.20
C PRO A 148 -6.92 -6.04 3.45
N LEU A 149 -7.05 -5.21 4.49
CA LEU A 149 -8.29 -4.51 4.83
C LEU A 149 -8.48 -3.20 4.05
N GLN A 150 -7.57 -2.82 3.16
CA GLN A 150 -7.56 -1.50 2.49
C GLN A 150 -8.85 -1.14 1.73
N ASN A 151 -9.61 -2.15 1.28
CA ASN A 151 -10.84 -1.97 0.50
C ASN A 151 -12.12 -2.06 1.35
N LEU A 152 -12.00 -2.30 2.66
CA LEU A 152 -13.15 -2.33 3.57
C LEU A 152 -13.52 -0.89 3.95
N THR A 153 -14.07 -0.17 2.98
CA THR A 153 -14.35 1.27 3.10
C THR A 153 -15.52 1.59 4.04
N LYS A 154 -16.21 0.57 4.54
CA LYS A 154 -17.28 0.68 5.55
C LYS A 154 -16.85 0.21 6.94
N LEU A 155 -15.61 -0.24 7.12
CA LEU A 155 -15.16 -0.73 8.42
C LEU A 155 -15.09 0.42 9.41
N GLU A 156 -15.84 0.31 10.50
CA GLU A 156 -15.98 1.29 11.57
C GLU A 156 -15.30 0.82 12.85
N ASP A 157 -15.39 -0.48 13.17
CA ASP A 157 -14.80 -1.06 14.39
C ASP A 157 -13.84 -2.22 14.07
N LEU A 158 -12.62 -2.12 14.58
CA LEU A 158 -11.56 -3.10 14.38
C LEU A 158 -10.81 -3.40 15.68
N ASP A 159 -10.75 -4.66 16.05
CA ASP A 159 -9.92 -5.15 17.16
C ASP A 159 -8.91 -6.20 16.70
N ILE A 160 -7.62 -5.88 16.88
CA ILE A 160 -6.49 -6.75 16.57
C ILE A 160 -5.69 -7.15 17.81
N SER A 161 -6.25 -6.98 19.00
CA SER A 161 -5.58 -7.28 20.26
C SER A 161 -5.03 -8.70 20.30
N ASN A 162 -3.86 -8.86 20.90
CA ASN A 162 -3.18 -10.14 21.07
C ASN A 162 -2.86 -10.87 19.75
N THR A 163 -2.75 -10.16 18.63
CA THR A 163 -2.32 -10.69 17.32
C THR A 163 -0.87 -10.30 16.98
N ASP A 164 -0.30 -10.95 15.96
CA ASP A 164 1.03 -10.66 15.44
C ASP A 164 0.99 -9.77 14.18
N ILE A 165 -0.10 -9.02 14.02
CA ILE A 165 -0.21 -7.92 13.06
C ILE A 165 0.66 -6.77 13.56
N ASP A 166 1.51 -6.20 12.71
CA ASP A 166 2.58 -5.28 13.13
C ASP A 166 2.74 -4.03 12.26
N SER A 167 1.90 -3.85 11.25
CA SER A 167 2.10 -2.80 10.25
C SER A 167 0.84 -2.49 9.45
N GLY A 168 0.89 -1.44 8.63
CA GLY A 168 -0.11 -1.15 7.62
C GLY A 168 -1.29 -0.29 8.09
N VAL A 169 -1.15 0.44 9.20
CA VAL A 169 -2.20 1.33 9.68
C VAL A 169 -2.60 2.38 8.64
N GLU A 170 -1.67 2.81 7.79
CA GLU A 170 -1.91 3.76 6.70
C GLU A 170 -2.88 3.24 5.63
N TYR A 171 -3.12 1.93 5.56
CA TYR A 171 -4.06 1.32 4.62
C TYR A 171 -5.49 1.28 5.15
N LEU A 172 -5.71 1.47 6.46
CA LEU A 172 -7.07 1.51 7.00
C LEU A 172 -7.87 2.65 6.37
N SER A 173 -9.15 2.40 6.09
CA SER A 173 -10.08 3.40 5.59
C SER A 173 -10.25 4.54 6.61
N ASP A 174 -10.64 5.73 6.15
CA ASP A 174 -11.01 6.84 7.03
C ASP A 174 -12.36 6.60 7.74
N SER A 175 -13.08 5.53 7.36
CA SER A 175 -14.30 5.06 8.04
C SER A 175 -14.03 4.44 9.42
N VAL A 176 -12.79 4.03 9.72
CA VAL A 176 -12.50 3.36 11.00
C VAL A 176 -12.58 4.37 12.13
N GLU A 177 -13.63 4.25 12.94
CA GLU A 177 -13.89 5.12 14.08
C GLU A 177 -13.27 4.55 15.37
N SER A 178 -13.30 3.23 15.50
CA SER A 178 -12.83 2.48 16.67
C SER A 178 -11.72 1.51 16.25
N PHE A 179 -10.55 1.67 16.87
CA PHE A 179 -9.43 0.77 16.69
C PHE A 179 -8.86 0.36 18.05
N ARG A 180 -8.78 -0.95 18.28
CA ARG A 180 -8.24 -1.56 19.50
C ARG A 180 -7.04 -2.44 19.18
N PHE A 181 -6.04 -2.35 20.03
CA PHE A 181 -4.95 -3.31 20.12
C PHE A 181 -4.43 -3.33 21.56
N SER A 182 -4.23 -4.53 22.10
CA SER A 182 -3.57 -4.80 23.38
C SER A 182 -2.65 -6.01 23.23
N ALA A 183 -1.74 -6.18 24.19
CA ALA A 183 -0.89 -7.37 24.34
C ALA A 183 -0.99 -7.97 25.76
N ASP A 184 -2.09 -7.69 26.47
CA ASP A 184 -2.25 -8.06 27.88
C ASP A 184 -2.36 -9.57 28.08
N GLU A 185 -3.12 -10.25 27.22
CA GLU A 185 -3.27 -11.72 27.26
C GLU A 185 -2.07 -12.42 26.62
N ARG A 186 -1.45 -11.79 25.61
CA ARG A 186 -0.28 -12.33 24.91
C ARG A 186 0.85 -11.31 24.84
N LYS A 187 1.72 -11.34 25.86
CA LYS A 187 2.82 -10.37 26.05
C LYS A 187 3.85 -10.31 24.92
N ASP A 188 3.97 -11.36 24.11
CA ASP A 188 4.84 -11.41 22.93
C ASP A 188 4.13 -10.99 21.63
N ALA A 189 2.85 -10.58 21.70
CA ALA A 189 2.08 -10.12 20.55
C ALA A 189 2.75 -8.94 19.86
N ARG A 190 2.92 -9.03 18.54
CA ARG A 190 3.59 -7.98 17.75
C ARG A 190 2.71 -6.74 17.54
N CYS A 191 1.40 -6.83 17.76
CA CYS A 191 0.49 -5.68 17.70
C CYS A 191 0.84 -4.58 18.72
N GLN A 192 1.65 -4.86 19.73
CA GLN A 192 2.20 -3.81 20.61
C GLN A 192 3.02 -2.75 19.86
N VAL A 193 3.52 -3.03 18.64
CA VAL A 193 4.25 -2.04 17.85
C VAL A 193 3.40 -0.82 17.51
N PHE A 194 2.07 -0.96 17.45
CA PHE A 194 1.15 0.14 17.21
C PHE A 194 1.18 1.18 18.36
N PHE A 195 1.75 0.84 19.53
CA PHE A 195 2.00 1.81 20.59
C PHE A 195 2.91 2.96 20.13
N ASN A 196 3.73 2.73 19.10
CA ASN A 196 4.65 3.73 18.57
C ASN A 196 4.02 4.68 17.54
N PHE A 197 2.83 4.40 17.03
CA PHE A 197 2.23 5.21 15.95
C PHE A 197 1.39 6.38 16.45
N PHE A 198 0.78 6.26 17.63
CA PHE A 198 -0.22 7.21 18.13
C PHE A 198 0.05 7.83 19.52
N PRO A 199 1.31 8.04 19.96
CA PRO A 199 1.57 8.61 21.27
C PRO A 199 1.10 10.07 21.37
N ASN A 200 0.57 10.46 22.53
CA ASN A 200 0.39 11.87 22.90
C ASN A 200 1.75 12.56 23.17
N GLU A 201 1.73 13.83 23.57
CA GLU A 201 2.94 14.61 23.86
C GLU A 201 3.84 13.99 24.96
N LYS A 202 3.28 13.12 25.80
CA LYS A 202 3.99 12.42 26.87
C LYS A 202 4.48 11.02 26.46
N GLY A 203 4.26 10.61 25.21
CA GLY A 203 4.62 9.27 24.74
C GLY A 203 3.60 8.19 25.08
N ILE A 204 2.39 8.55 25.54
CA ILE A 204 1.36 7.62 26.01
C ILE A 204 0.22 7.57 25.00
N ILE A 205 -0.33 6.39 24.73
CA ILE A 205 -1.59 6.29 24.00
C ILE A 205 -2.75 6.40 24.96
N GLU A 206 -3.62 7.34 24.66
CA GLU A 206 -4.87 7.55 25.36
C GLU A 206 -5.91 6.62 24.77
N VAL A 207 -6.44 5.75 25.63
CA VAL A 207 -7.56 4.86 25.34
C VAL A 207 -8.74 5.22 26.24
N ASP A 208 -9.95 4.86 25.81
CA ASP A 208 -11.16 5.00 26.62
C ASP A 208 -11.42 3.77 27.51
N GLU A 209 -12.61 3.67 28.09
CA GLU A 209 -12.99 2.57 28.99
C GLU A 209 -13.10 1.20 28.30
N ASP A 210 -13.21 1.17 26.96
CA ASP A 210 -13.30 -0.04 26.14
C ASP A 210 -11.97 -0.32 25.41
N ASP A 211 -10.85 0.24 25.90
CA ASP A 211 -9.52 0.17 25.31
C ASP A 211 -9.43 0.69 23.85
N ARG A 212 -10.40 1.50 23.40
CA ARG A 212 -10.35 2.13 22.08
C ARG A 212 -9.42 3.32 22.11
N ILE A 213 -8.61 3.47 21.07
CA ILE A 213 -7.78 4.67 20.91
C ILE A 213 -8.66 5.90 20.79
N ILE A 214 -8.49 6.85 21.72
CA ILE A 214 -9.20 8.13 21.70
C ILE A 214 -8.76 8.94 20.48
N ASP A 215 -9.75 9.54 19.79
CA ASP A 215 -9.60 10.35 18.58
C ASP A 215 -8.86 9.63 17.45
N PHE A 216 -9.10 8.32 17.30
CA PHE A 216 -8.43 7.49 16.29
C PHE A 216 -8.54 8.05 14.85
N PRO A 217 -9.71 8.51 14.36
CA PRO A 217 -9.81 9.07 13.00
C PRO A 217 -8.84 10.23 12.75
N GLN A 218 -8.73 11.16 13.70
CA GLN A 218 -7.84 12.32 13.61
C GLN A 218 -6.37 11.89 13.65
N LYS A 219 -6.04 10.93 14.53
CA LYS A 219 -4.69 10.36 14.64
C LYS A 219 -4.28 9.61 13.38
N LEU A 220 -5.17 8.81 12.81
CA LEU A 220 -4.96 8.11 11.53
C LEU A 220 -4.73 9.11 10.39
N GLN A 221 -5.55 10.15 10.30
CA GLN A 221 -5.40 11.19 9.27
C GLN A 221 -4.06 11.91 9.40
N ALA A 222 -3.67 12.31 10.62
CA ALA A 222 -2.38 12.94 10.88
C ALA A 222 -1.20 12.01 10.52
N TYR A 223 -1.32 10.72 10.84
CA TYR A 223 -0.32 9.71 10.48
C TYR A 223 -0.18 9.55 8.96
N LYS A 224 -1.29 9.42 8.23
CA LYS A 224 -1.31 9.35 6.76
C LYS A 224 -0.65 10.58 6.13
N GLN A 225 -0.93 11.78 6.64
CA GLN A 225 -0.30 13.02 6.17
C GLN A 225 1.20 13.05 6.44
N LYS A 226 1.65 12.59 7.63
CA LYS A 226 3.06 12.48 7.99
C LYS A 226 3.80 11.55 7.02
N ILE A 227 3.28 10.34 6.82
CA ILE A 227 3.88 9.35 5.90
C ILE A 227 3.90 9.86 4.46
N ALA A 228 2.83 10.51 3.99
CA ALA A 228 2.79 11.11 2.66
C ALA A 228 3.86 12.20 2.49
N LYS A 229 4.07 13.04 3.51
CA LYS A 229 5.11 14.07 3.52
C LYS A 229 6.53 13.48 3.55
N GLU A 230 6.74 12.41 4.30
CA GLU A 230 8.02 11.68 4.33
C GLU A 230 8.33 11.06 2.96
N LYS A 231 7.36 10.38 2.34
CA LYS A 231 7.49 9.86 0.96
C LYS A 231 7.81 10.96 -0.06
N ALA A 232 7.11 12.09 0.01
CA ALA A 232 7.37 13.23 -0.87
C ALA A 232 8.77 13.83 -0.67
N ARG A 233 9.27 13.86 0.57
CA ARG A 233 10.62 14.33 0.88
C ARG A 233 11.71 13.42 0.31
N GLU A 234 11.53 12.10 0.39
CA GLU A 234 12.49 11.15 -0.20
C GLU A 234 12.50 11.27 -1.73
N LEU A 235 11.34 11.37 -2.38
CA LEU A 235 11.27 11.60 -3.83
C LEU A 235 11.98 12.91 -4.25
N LEU A 236 11.77 13.99 -3.50
CA LEU A 236 12.45 15.26 -3.77
C LEU A 236 13.97 15.15 -3.58
N LYS A 237 14.42 14.37 -2.60
CA LYS A 237 15.84 14.14 -2.34
C LYS A 237 16.50 13.35 -3.48
N GLU A 238 15.80 12.35 -4.01
CA GLU A 238 16.23 11.61 -5.20
C GLU A 238 16.34 12.53 -6.44
N GLU A 239 15.34 13.39 -6.67
CA GLU A 239 15.36 14.37 -7.77
C GLU A 239 16.51 15.38 -7.62
N LEU A 240 16.75 15.89 -6.41
CA LEU A 240 17.88 16.79 -6.13
C LEU A 240 19.22 16.13 -6.41
N GLN A 241 19.38 14.86 -6.04
CA GLN A 241 20.60 14.10 -6.30
C GLN A 241 20.84 13.93 -7.82
N GLU A 242 19.79 13.66 -8.59
CA GLU A 242 19.88 13.60 -10.05
C GLU A 242 20.28 14.95 -10.66
N LYS A 243 19.70 16.05 -10.19
CA LYS A 243 20.04 17.40 -10.64
C LYS A 243 21.48 17.77 -10.32
N ASP A 244 21.97 17.42 -9.13
CA ASP A 244 23.36 17.65 -8.75
C ASP A 244 24.32 16.89 -9.68
N GLN A 245 24.00 15.64 -10.04
CA GLN A 245 24.78 14.87 -11.00
C GLN A 245 24.82 15.56 -12.38
N GLN A 246 23.66 15.99 -12.89
CA GLN A 246 23.55 16.73 -14.17
C GLN A 246 24.39 18.02 -14.15
N ILE A 247 24.41 18.74 -13.03
CA ILE A 247 25.23 19.96 -12.86
C ILE A 247 26.72 19.63 -12.92
N GLN A 248 27.17 18.53 -12.30
CA GLN A 248 28.58 18.13 -12.36
C GLN A 248 29.00 17.75 -13.79
N GLU A 249 28.16 17.01 -14.51
CA GLU A 249 28.41 16.66 -15.92
C GLU A 249 28.51 17.91 -16.80
N LEU A 250 27.60 18.87 -16.64
CA LEU A 250 27.64 20.14 -17.36
C LEU A 250 28.87 20.98 -17.02
N LYS A 251 29.34 20.96 -15.76
CA LYS A 251 30.59 21.64 -15.37
C LYS A 251 31.80 21.04 -16.09
N ILE A 252 31.90 19.71 -16.15
CA ILE A 252 32.97 19.02 -16.86
C ILE A 252 32.94 19.36 -18.36
N GLN A 253 31.76 19.36 -18.98
CA GLN A 253 31.59 19.75 -20.38
C GLN A 253 31.99 21.21 -20.64
N LEU A 254 31.63 22.12 -19.72
CA LEU A 254 31.99 23.52 -19.81
C LEU A 254 33.51 23.71 -19.74
N GLU A 255 34.20 23.05 -18.80
CA GLU A 255 35.66 23.10 -18.67
C GLU A 255 36.37 22.60 -19.94
N GLN A 256 35.88 21.48 -20.50
CA GLN A 256 36.40 20.93 -21.75
C GLN A 256 36.21 21.92 -22.91
N THR A 257 35.01 22.50 -23.04
CA THR A 257 34.69 23.50 -24.07
C THR A 257 35.54 24.77 -23.92
N GLN A 258 35.82 25.20 -22.69
CA GLN A 258 36.70 26.35 -22.43
C GLN A 258 38.14 26.06 -22.84
N LYS A 259 38.64 24.85 -22.59
CA LYS A 259 39.97 24.41 -23.02
C LYS A 259 40.08 24.41 -24.54
N GLU A 260 39.13 23.80 -25.24
CA GLU A 260 39.07 23.77 -26.71
C GLU A 260 39.03 25.18 -27.31
N ASN A 261 38.23 26.09 -26.75
CA ASN A 261 38.20 27.49 -27.18
C ASN A 261 39.54 28.20 -26.99
N LYS A 262 40.29 27.89 -25.92
CA LYS A 262 41.62 28.45 -25.69
C LYS A 262 42.62 27.97 -26.74
N GLU A 263 42.59 26.68 -27.07
CA GLU A 263 43.43 26.08 -28.12
C GLU A 263 43.11 26.69 -29.50
N LEU A 264 41.83 26.83 -29.85
CA LEU A 264 41.41 27.48 -31.10
C LEU A 264 41.86 28.93 -31.19
N LYS A 265 41.79 29.71 -30.09
CA LYS A 265 42.30 31.09 -30.06
C LYS A 265 43.81 31.15 -30.28
N GLN A 266 44.57 30.20 -29.75
CA GLN A 266 46.02 30.11 -29.99
C GLN A 266 46.31 29.81 -31.46
N GLN A 267 45.60 28.83 -32.05
CA GLN A 267 45.72 28.51 -33.48
C GLN A 267 45.40 29.72 -34.36
N LEU A 268 44.30 30.43 -34.08
CA LEU A 268 43.92 31.64 -34.82
C LEU A 268 45.03 32.70 -34.78
N THR A 269 45.66 32.91 -33.63
CA THR A 269 46.76 33.87 -33.46
C THR A 269 47.99 33.48 -34.29
N ILE A 270 48.32 32.19 -34.33
CA ILE A 270 49.41 31.65 -35.16
C ILE A 270 49.10 31.91 -36.64
N THR A 271 47.91 31.50 -37.12
CA THR A 271 47.50 31.71 -38.51
C THR A 271 47.51 33.19 -38.91
N GLN A 272 47.07 34.09 -38.02
CA GLN A 272 47.12 35.53 -38.26
C GLN A 272 48.56 36.05 -38.43
N THR A 273 49.49 35.55 -37.60
CA THR A 273 50.91 35.93 -37.66
C THR A 273 51.57 35.43 -38.94
N GLU A 274 51.27 34.20 -39.36
CA GLU A 274 51.73 33.61 -40.62
C GLU A 274 51.22 34.41 -41.83
N ASN A 275 49.93 34.73 -41.85
CA ASN A 275 49.33 35.55 -42.92
C ASN A 275 49.96 36.94 -43.00
N GLN A 276 50.22 37.59 -41.86
CA GLN A 276 50.90 38.89 -41.84
C GLN A 276 52.33 38.79 -42.39
N SER A 277 53.04 37.71 -42.07
CA SER A 277 54.39 37.45 -42.57
C SER A 277 54.40 37.24 -44.08
N LEU A 278 53.44 36.48 -44.61
CA LEU A 278 53.24 36.29 -46.05
C LEU A 278 52.90 37.60 -46.75
N LEU A 279 52.05 38.44 -46.17
CA LEU A 279 51.71 39.75 -46.72
C LEU A 279 52.94 40.67 -46.80
N ASN A 280 53.77 40.68 -45.75
CA ASN A 280 55.02 41.43 -45.75
C ASN A 280 55.99 40.92 -46.84
N LEU A 281 56.10 39.60 -47.00
CA LEU A 281 56.91 39.00 -48.06
C LEU A 281 56.40 39.38 -49.46
N TYR A 282 55.08 39.32 -49.67
CA TYR A 282 54.43 39.74 -50.90
C TYR A 282 54.74 41.22 -51.22
N ASN A 283 54.59 42.12 -50.25
CA ASN A 283 54.89 43.54 -50.44
C ASN A 283 56.37 43.79 -50.77
N ASN A 284 57.28 43.11 -50.06
CA ASN A 284 58.72 43.21 -50.34
C ASN A 284 59.07 42.73 -51.75
N LEU A 285 58.53 41.57 -52.18
CA LEU A 285 58.72 41.06 -53.53
C LEU A 285 58.14 42.02 -54.58
N TRP A 286 56.98 42.60 -54.32
CA TRP A 286 56.35 43.57 -55.20
C TRP A 286 57.20 44.85 -55.34
N GLU A 287 57.78 45.36 -54.25
CA GLU A 287 58.74 46.47 -54.29
C GLU A 287 60.02 46.11 -55.04
N GLN A 288 60.60 44.93 -54.79
CA GLN A 288 61.80 44.46 -55.50
C GLN A 288 61.57 44.34 -57.00
N ILE A 289 60.43 43.79 -57.42
CA ILE A 289 60.04 43.68 -58.83
C ILE A 289 59.93 45.08 -59.46
N ASN A 290 59.24 46.02 -58.80
CA ASN A 290 59.08 47.39 -59.28
C ASN A 290 60.38 48.20 -59.35
N ASN A 291 61.35 47.87 -58.50
CA ASN A 291 62.67 48.49 -58.47
C ASN A 291 63.71 47.74 -59.31
N SER A 292 63.37 46.60 -59.93
CA SER A 292 64.29 45.86 -60.78
C SER A 292 64.57 46.60 -62.09
N GLU A 293 65.80 46.45 -62.60
CA GLU A 293 66.25 47.09 -63.85
C GLU A 293 65.35 46.75 -65.04
N ILE A 294 64.72 45.56 -65.05
CA ILE A 294 63.79 45.13 -66.12
C ILE A 294 62.53 46.02 -66.18
N ILE A 295 61.98 46.45 -65.04
CA ILE A 295 60.81 47.37 -65.02
C ILE A 295 61.25 48.83 -65.17
N GLN A 296 62.43 49.20 -64.67
CA GLN A 296 62.98 50.55 -64.92
C GLN A 296 63.32 50.77 -66.41
N GLU A 297 63.88 49.78 -67.10
CA GLU A 297 64.11 49.79 -68.55
C GLU A 297 62.78 49.79 -69.34
N ALA A 298 61.75 49.06 -68.88
CA ALA A 298 60.42 49.12 -69.48
C ALA A 298 59.74 50.50 -69.31
N LYS A 299 60.02 51.25 -68.24
CA LYS A 299 59.57 52.64 -68.06
C LYS A 299 60.33 53.65 -68.92
N ILE A 300 61.60 53.38 -69.24
CA ILE A 300 62.38 54.19 -70.20
C ILE A 300 61.87 53.97 -71.65
N LEU A 301 61.13 52.88 -71.90
CA LEU A 301 60.61 52.51 -73.21
C LEU A 301 59.10 52.78 -73.44
N GLN A 302 58.36 53.41 -72.51
CA GLN A 302 56.95 53.78 -72.76
C GLN A 302 56.76 55.29 -73.06
N PRO A 303 56.06 55.64 -74.16
CA PRO A 303 55.80 57.02 -74.57
C PRO A 303 54.73 57.70 -73.70
N THR A 304 54.85 59.02 -73.57
CA THR A 304 53.89 59.92 -72.89
C THR A 304 52.47 59.76 -73.43
N TYR A 305 51.52 59.24 -72.65
CA TYR A 305 50.09 59.55 -72.81
C TYR A 305 49.30 59.50 -71.48
N GLY A 306 48.74 60.67 -71.14
CA GLY A 306 47.38 60.86 -70.60
C GLY A 306 47.01 60.26 -69.23
N THR A 307 46.80 61.13 -68.24
CA THR A 307 46.04 60.86 -67.02
C THR A 307 44.60 60.42 -67.32
N PRO A 308 44.03 59.53 -66.48
CA PRO A 308 42.66 59.78 -66.02
C PRO A 308 42.45 59.53 -64.51
N GLY A 309 41.95 60.59 -63.86
CA GLY A 309 40.83 60.66 -62.88
C GLY A 309 40.69 59.66 -61.72
N PRO A 310 40.44 60.13 -60.48
CA PRO A 310 40.19 59.26 -59.34
C PRO A 310 38.73 58.77 -59.35
N SER A 311 38.52 57.47 -59.17
CA SER A 311 37.20 56.90 -58.86
C SER A 311 37.23 56.27 -57.47
N LYS A 312 36.60 56.98 -56.53
CA LYS A 312 36.14 56.46 -55.23
C LYS A 312 34.76 55.84 -55.42
N LYS A 313 34.57 54.59 -55.02
CA LYS A 313 33.69 54.14 -53.92
C LYS A 313 33.56 52.62 -53.92
#